data_AF-A0A4R5A383-F1
#
_entry.id   AF-A0A4R5A383-F1
#
_cell.length_a   1.000
_cell.length_b   1.000
_cell.length_c   1.000
_cell.angle_alpha   90.00
_cell.angle_beta   90.00
_cell.angle_gamma   90.00
#
_symmetry.space_group_name_H-M   'P 1'
#
loop_
_entity.id
_entity.type
_entity.pdbx_description
1 polymer ?
#
loop_
_entity_poly.entity_id
_entity_poly.type
_entity_poly.pdbx_seq_one_letter_code
_entity_poly.pdbx_strand_id
1 'polypeptide(L)'
;MKLAVTAPDRLSVRTVEVPDPGDLISRLPHPAALAWVRHGEGIVGWGEAARVPLPGGEDRFAAAARLLDELFGAADIDDPVGVPGSGPVAFGGFGFDPKSPDSVLIVPRKVLGRRGGRAWLTTIDTDEFVAGALRSGAAGFVLKDTDPEHLAHLVRTLAAGG
;
A
#
# COMPACT_ATOMS: atom_id res chain seq x y z
N MET A 1 -19.98 2.26 18.54
CA MET A 1 -19.93 0.98 17.82
C MET A 1 -18.63 0.99 17.02
N LYS A 2 -17.63 0.23 17.48
CA LYS A 2 -16.31 0.15 16.83
C LYS A 2 -16.55 -0.58 15.51
N LEU A 3 -16.52 0.13 14.38
CA LEU A 3 -16.45 -0.53 13.07
C LEU A 3 -15.29 -1.52 13.15
N ALA A 4 -15.48 -2.72 12.60
CA ALA A 4 -14.43 -3.71 12.48
C ALA A 4 -13.31 -3.13 11.61
N VAL A 5 -12.43 -2.37 12.26
CA VAL A 5 -11.22 -1.79 11.70
C VAL A 5 -10.20 -2.92 11.71
N THR A 6 -10.04 -3.58 10.57
CA THR A 6 -8.76 -4.21 10.21
C THR A 6 -7.86 -3.14 9.61
N ALA A 7 -7.65 -2.03 10.32
CA ALA A 7 -6.55 -1.13 10.04
C ALA A 7 -5.52 -1.34 11.17
N PRO A 8 -4.24 -1.56 10.82
CA PRO A 8 -3.17 -1.74 11.79
C PRO A 8 -2.96 -0.47 12.62
N ASP A 9 -2.32 -0.61 13.79
CA ASP A 9 -2.00 0.51 14.68
C ASP A 9 -1.17 1.61 13.99
N ARG A 10 -0.35 1.24 12.99
CA ARG A 10 0.44 2.17 12.18
C ARG A 10 0.82 1.55 10.83
N LEU A 11 0.80 2.35 9.78
CA LEU A 11 1.32 1.97 8.46
C LEU A 11 2.78 2.38 8.33
N SER A 12 3.60 1.49 7.76
CA SER A 12 4.96 1.82 7.29
C SER A 12 4.94 1.95 5.78
N VAL A 13 5.37 3.09 5.27
CA VAL A 13 5.32 3.46 3.86
C VAL A 13 6.72 3.79 3.39
N ARG A 14 7.14 3.13 2.32
CA ARG A 14 8.41 3.43 1.66
C ARG A 14 8.25 3.52 0.16
N THR A 15 8.73 4.62 -0.41
CA THR A 15 8.75 4.84 -1.85
C THR A 15 10.17 4.91 -2.37
N VAL A 16 10.43 4.21 -3.47
CA VAL A 16 11.69 4.30 -4.20
C VAL A 16 11.44 4.63 -5.66
N GLU A 17 12.34 5.40 -6.26
CA GLU A 17 12.36 5.61 -7.71
C GLU A 17 12.77 4.30 -8.39
N VAL A 18 12.12 3.98 -9.52
CA VAL A 18 12.38 2.77 -10.30
C VAL A 18 12.53 3.10 -11.78
N PRO A 19 13.17 2.23 -12.58
CA PRO A 19 13.15 2.37 -14.03
C PRO A 19 11.72 2.39 -14.59
N ASP A 20 11.51 3.07 -15.72
CA ASP A 20 10.19 3.14 -16.37
C ASP A 20 9.63 1.73 -16.61
N PRO A 21 8.49 1.37 -15.99
CA PRO A 21 7.90 0.03 -16.14
C PRO A 21 7.25 -0.20 -17.52
N GLY A 22 7.11 0.87 -18.33
CA GLY A 22 6.35 0.88 -19.58
C GLY A 22 4.86 1.03 -19.32
N ASP A 23 4.04 0.27 -20.04
CA ASP A 23 2.58 0.29 -19.83
C ASP A 23 2.20 -0.31 -18.47
N LEU A 24 1.62 0.52 -17.60
CA LEU A 24 1.26 0.13 -16.23
C LEU A 24 0.21 -0.99 -16.19
N ILE A 25 -0.75 -0.99 -17.12
CA ILE A 25 -1.87 -1.95 -17.11
C ILE A 25 -1.38 -3.35 -17.47
N SER A 26 -0.49 -3.47 -18.46
CA SER A 26 0.14 -4.74 -18.84
C SER A 26 1.00 -5.37 -17.73
N ARG A 27 1.32 -4.62 -16.66
CA ARG A 27 2.12 -5.08 -15.52
C ARG A 27 1.30 -5.55 -14.32
N LEU A 28 -0.03 -5.51 -14.40
CA LEU A 28 -0.89 -5.87 -13.27
C LEU A 28 -0.83 -7.38 -12.97
N PRO A 29 -0.48 -7.78 -11.73
CA PRO A 29 -0.25 -9.20 -11.40
C PRO A 29 -1.52 -10.00 -11.14
N HIS A 30 -2.68 -9.37 -10.91
CA HIS A 30 -3.89 -10.08 -10.47
C HIS A 30 -5.18 -9.29 -10.79
N PRO A 31 -6.34 -9.95 -11.00
CA PRO A 31 -7.65 -9.30 -11.21
C PRO A 31 -8.16 -8.43 -10.05
N ALA A 32 -7.52 -8.47 -8.88
CA ALA A 32 -7.86 -7.61 -7.73
C ALA A 32 -7.03 -6.31 -7.70
N ALA A 33 -6.21 -6.07 -8.72
CA ALA A 33 -5.43 -4.86 -8.81
C ALA A 33 -6.33 -3.64 -9.09
N LEU A 34 -5.91 -2.52 -8.53
CA LEU A 34 -6.57 -1.22 -8.62
C LEU A 34 -5.76 -0.34 -9.58
N ALA A 35 -6.43 0.48 -10.37
CA ALA A 35 -5.77 1.31 -11.36
C ALA A 35 -6.46 2.67 -11.50
N TRP A 36 -5.64 3.72 -11.57
CA TRP A 36 -6.03 5.04 -12.02
C TRP A 36 -4.99 5.48 -13.05
N VAL A 37 -5.32 5.32 -14.33
CA VAL A 37 -4.40 5.57 -15.45
C VAL A 37 -5.08 6.45 -16.49
N ARG A 38 -4.38 7.49 -16.94
CA ARG A 38 -4.83 8.42 -17.96
C ARG A 38 -3.67 8.73 -18.90
N HIS A 39 -3.87 8.52 -20.21
CA HIS A 39 -2.85 8.74 -21.24
C HIS A 39 -1.50 8.02 -20.96
N GLY A 40 -1.56 6.83 -20.36
CA GLY A 40 -0.37 6.04 -20.02
C GLY A 40 0.38 6.52 -18.77
N GLU A 41 -0.15 7.49 -18.03
CA GLU A 41 0.38 7.93 -16.74
C GLU A 41 -0.61 7.66 -15.61
N GLY A 42 -0.13 7.54 -14.38
CA GLY A 42 -0.96 7.32 -13.21
C GLY A 42 -0.37 6.30 -12.25
N ILE A 43 -1.24 5.57 -11.56
CA ILE A 43 -0.87 4.59 -10.54
C ILE A 43 -1.65 3.30 -10.72
N VAL A 44 -0.99 2.19 -10.42
CA VAL A 44 -1.61 0.89 -10.24
C VAL A 44 -1.20 0.33 -8.88
N GLY A 45 -2.10 -0.41 -8.22
CA GLY A 45 -1.80 -0.99 -6.91
C GLY A 45 -2.40 -2.37 -6.71
N TRP A 46 -1.78 -3.17 -5.85
CA TRP A 46 -2.22 -4.52 -5.54
C TRP A 46 -1.84 -4.95 -4.13
N GLY A 47 -2.50 -6.01 -3.66
CA GLY A 47 -2.54 -6.39 -2.26
C GLY A 47 -3.33 -5.37 -1.43
N GLU A 48 -3.71 -5.71 -0.21
CA GLU A 48 -4.51 -4.85 0.67
C GLU A 48 -3.75 -4.68 2.00
N ALA A 49 -3.33 -3.44 2.28
CA ALA A 49 -2.68 -3.07 3.54
C ALA A 49 -3.73 -2.66 4.57
N ALA A 50 -4.78 -1.97 4.11
CA ALA A 50 -5.96 -1.66 4.89
C ALA A 50 -7.19 -1.61 3.98
N ARG A 51 -8.32 -2.01 4.54
CA ARG A 51 -9.65 -1.80 3.95
C ARG A 51 -10.55 -1.18 4.98
N VAL A 52 -11.11 -0.04 4.61
CA VAL A 52 -11.93 0.77 5.50
C VAL A 52 -13.31 0.90 4.87
N PRO A 53 -14.28 0.07 5.32
CA PRO A 53 -15.68 0.28 4.98
C PRO A 53 -16.13 1.64 5.50
N LEU A 54 -16.86 2.37 4.67
CA LEU A 54 -17.43 3.66 5.02
C LEU A 54 -18.92 3.48 5.31
N PRO A 55 -19.45 4.13 6.36
CA PRO A 55 -20.89 4.16 6.55
C PRO A 55 -21.56 4.86 5.37
N GLY A 56 -22.81 4.47 5.08
CA GLY A 56 -23.70 5.29 4.25
C GLY A 56 -23.93 6.65 4.90
N GLY A 57 -24.07 7.68 4.09
CA GLY A 57 -24.33 9.05 4.49
C GLY A 57 -24.09 10.04 3.34
N GLU A 58 -24.75 11.19 3.41
CA GLU A 58 -24.48 12.31 2.48
C GLU A 58 -23.05 12.84 2.65
N ASP A 59 -22.49 12.73 3.85
CA ASP A 59 -21.14 13.18 4.20
C ASP A 59 -20.05 12.12 3.97
N ARG A 60 -20.36 10.97 3.36
CA ARG A 60 -19.44 9.84 3.19
C ARG A 60 -18.11 10.19 2.53
N PHE A 61 -18.10 11.16 1.60
CA PHE A 61 -16.87 11.64 0.97
C PHE A 61 -15.99 12.45 1.94
N ALA A 62 -16.60 13.31 2.76
CA ALA A 62 -15.89 14.06 3.79
C ALA A 62 -15.44 13.16 4.93
N ALA A 63 -16.22 12.14 5.29
CA ALA A 63 -15.81 11.11 6.23
C ALA A 63 -14.62 10.30 5.69
N ALA A 64 -14.65 9.92 4.41
CA ALA A 64 -13.55 9.24 3.75
C ALA A 64 -12.25 10.06 3.78
N ALA A 65 -12.32 11.35 3.42
CA ALA A 65 -11.17 12.24 3.45
C ALA A 65 -10.56 12.35 4.86
N ARG A 66 -11.40 12.58 5.90
CA ARG A 66 -10.93 12.66 7.29
C ARG A 66 -10.27 11.36 7.75
N LEU A 67 -10.85 10.21 7.40
CA LEU A 67 -10.28 8.91 7.75
C LEU A 67 -8.93 8.68 7.07
N LEU A 68 -8.76 9.11 5.82
CA LEU A 68 -7.48 9.02 5.13
C LEU A 68 -6.44 9.97 5.72
N ASP A 69 -6.83 11.20 6.05
CA ASP A 69 -5.94 12.17 6.70
C ASP A 69 -5.46 11.64 8.06
N GLU A 70 -6.34 11.03 8.84
CA GLU A 70 -5.99 10.38 10.11
C GLU A 70 -5.05 9.18 9.90
N LEU A 71 -5.41 8.26 8.99
CA LEU A 71 -4.62 7.07 8.72
C LEU A 71 -3.22 7.39 8.20
N PHE A 72 -3.10 8.31 7.24
CA PHE A 72 -1.82 8.69 6.67
C PHE A 72 -1.04 9.65 7.57
N GLY A 73 -1.72 10.48 8.36
CA GLY A 73 -1.08 11.33 9.38
C GLY A 73 -0.40 10.55 10.50
N ALA A 74 -0.85 9.32 10.78
CA ALA A 74 -0.22 8.42 11.74
C ALA A 74 0.91 7.55 11.15
N ALA A 75 1.03 7.48 9.82
CA ALA A 75 1.96 6.57 9.15
C ALA A 75 3.43 6.99 9.29
N ASP A 76 4.34 6.02 9.30
CA ASP A 76 5.76 6.26 9.04
C ASP A 76 5.98 6.34 7.53
N ILE A 77 6.45 7.48 7.01
CA ILE A 77 6.55 7.71 5.57
C ILE A 77 7.96 8.12 5.19
N ASP A 78 8.64 7.24 4.46
CA ASP A 78 9.87 7.52 3.72
C ASP A 78 9.53 7.61 2.22
N ASP A 79 9.32 8.83 1.72
CA ASP A 79 9.03 9.10 0.30
C ASP A 79 9.92 10.22 -0.26
N PRO A 80 11.16 9.90 -0.65
CA PRO A 80 12.06 10.87 -1.29
C PRO A 80 11.63 11.24 -2.72
N VAL A 81 10.68 10.51 -3.34
CA VAL A 81 10.23 10.78 -4.72
C VAL A 81 9.39 12.06 -4.75
N GLY A 82 8.48 12.21 -3.78
CA GLY A 82 7.79 13.46 -3.47
C GLY A 82 6.92 14.03 -4.61
N VAL A 83 6.34 13.16 -5.44
CA VAL A 83 5.46 13.57 -6.56
C VAL A 83 4.01 13.15 -6.28
N PRO A 84 3.01 13.80 -6.88
CA PRO A 84 1.63 13.37 -6.65
C PRO A 84 1.42 11.92 -7.12
N GLY A 85 0.98 11.07 -6.20
CA GLY A 85 0.81 9.63 -6.39
C GLY A 85 1.97 8.77 -5.85
N SER A 86 3.07 9.37 -5.40
CA SER A 86 4.06 8.71 -4.53
C SER A 86 3.59 8.72 -3.07
N GLY A 87 4.19 7.85 -2.25
CA GLY A 87 3.77 7.69 -0.85
C GLY A 87 2.45 6.92 -0.73
N PRO A 88 1.76 7.01 0.42
CA PRO A 88 0.53 6.26 0.62
C PRO A 88 -0.61 6.83 -0.24
N VAL A 89 -1.38 5.92 -0.85
CA VAL A 89 -2.58 6.26 -1.62
C VAL A 89 -3.71 5.32 -1.23
N ALA A 90 -4.94 5.77 -1.42
CA ALA A 90 -6.12 4.91 -1.29
C ALA A 90 -6.97 4.99 -2.56
N PHE A 91 -7.59 3.88 -2.91
CA PHE A 91 -8.61 3.81 -3.95
C PHE A 91 -9.98 3.76 -3.27
N GLY A 92 -10.85 4.69 -3.65
CA GLY A 92 -12.21 4.75 -3.13
C GLY A 92 -13.22 4.17 -4.11
N GLY A 93 -14.10 3.29 -3.61
CA GLY A 93 -15.35 2.92 -4.25
C GLY A 93 -16.50 3.51 -3.45
N PHE A 94 -17.40 4.26 -4.09
CA PHE A 94 -18.53 4.89 -3.42
C PHE A 94 -19.84 4.41 -4.02
N GLY A 95 -20.75 3.98 -3.15
CA GLY A 95 -22.10 3.62 -3.53
C GLY A 95 -22.85 4.81 -4.15
N PHE A 96 -23.65 4.53 -5.19
CA PHE A 96 -24.50 5.53 -5.83
C PHE A 96 -25.60 6.01 -4.88
N ASP A 97 -26.25 5.10 -4.15
CA ASP A 97 -27.19 5.46 -3.09
C ASP A 97 -26.41 5.96 -1.87
N PRO A 98 -26.60 7.21 -1.44
CA PRO A 98 -25.96 7.74 -0.23
C PRO A 98 -26.20 6.89 1.01
N LYS A 99 -27.32 6.17 1.11
CA LYS A 99 -27.69 5.39 2.30
C LYS A 99 -27.08 3.98 2.30
N SER A 100 -26.52 3.52 1.19
CA SER A 100 -25.88 2.21 1.10
C SER A 100 -24.57 2.18 1.90
N PRO A 101 -24.30 1.11 2.67
CA PRO A 101 -23.04 0.91 3.38
C PRO A 101 -21.93 0.30 2.49
N ASP A 102 -22.06 0.34 1.17
CA ASP A 102 -21.16 -0.37 0.25
C ASP A 102 -19.92 0.46 -0.17
N SER A 103 -19.76 1.66 0.41
CA SER A 103 -18.60 2.50 0.14
C SER A 103 -17.37 1.99 0.89
N VAL A 104 -16.20 2.06 0.26
CA VAL A 104 -14.96 1.49 0.81
C VAL A 104 -13.75 2.26 0.33
N LEU A 105 -12.76 2.38 1.20
CA LEU A 105 -11.40 2.77 0.86
C LEU A 105 -10.48 1.56 0.94
N ILE A 106 -9.64 1.39 -0.07
CA ILE A 106 -8.62 0.34 -0.11
C ILE A 106 -7.25 1.00 -0.21
N VAL A 107 -6.40 0.75 0.78
CA VAL A 107 -4.98 1.10 0.75
C VAL A 107 -4.21 -0.13 0.26
N PRO A 108 -3.61 -0.10 -0.93
CA PRO A 108 -2.91 -1.26 -1.46
C PRO A 108 -1.58 -1.50 -0.74
N ARG A 109 -1.03 -2.72 -0.81
CA ARG A 109 0.32 -3.01 -0.28
C ARG A 109 1.44 -2.53 -1.19
N LYS A 110 1.17 -2.45 -2.49
CA LYS A 110 2.10 -2.01 -3.51
C LYS A 110 1.42 -0.99 -4.40
N VAL A 111 2.14 0.06 -4.77
CA VAL A 111 1.72 1.06 -5.75
C VAL A 111 2.87 1.29 -6.71
N LEU A 112 2.66 0.96 -7.98
CA LEU A 112 3.58 1.32 -9.06
C LEU A 112 3.00 2.53 -9.78
N GLY A 113 3.76 3.62 -9.81
CA GLY A 113 3.33 4.88 -10.40
C GLY A 113 4.29 5.37 -11.47
N ARG A 114 3.75 6.16 -12.41
CA ARG A 114 4.50 6.82 -13.46
C ARG A 114 3.87 8.17 -13.78
N ARG A 115 4.69 9.22 -13.85
CA ARG A 115 4.27 10.58 -14.21
C ARG A 115 5.46 11.44 -14.60
N GLY A 116 5.33 12.19 -15.69
CA GLY A 116 6.32 13.19 -16.10
C GLY A 116 7.72 12.59 -16.33
N GLY A 117 7.77 11.36 -16.87
CA GLY A 117 9.02 10.63 -17.12
C GLY A 117 9.66 10.00 -15.88
N ARG A 118 9.07 10.13 -14.69
CA ARG A 118 9.51 9.45 -13.46
C ARG A 118 8.61 8.26 -13.17
N ALA A 119 9.18 7.22 -12.59
CA ALA A 119 8.44 6.05 -12.11
C ALA A 119 8.88 5.68 -10.69
N TRP A 120 7.97 5.14 -9.89
CA TRP A 120 8.24 4.79 -8.50
C TRP A 120 7.48 3.55 -8.06
N LEU A 121 8.01 2.87 -7.05
CA LEU A 121 7.33 1.82 -6.33
C LEU A 121 7.15 2.24 -4.87
N THR A 122 5.91 2.45 -4.46
CA THR A 122 5.55 2.58 -3.04
C THR A 122 5.17 1.21 -2.50
N THR A 123 5.71 0.88 -1.34
CA THR A 123 5.33 -0.29 -0.56
C THR A 123 4.75 0.16 0.77
N ILE A 124 3.60 -0.39 1.11
CA ILE A 124 2.83 -0.07 2.31
C ILE A 124 2.66 -1.37 3.09
N ASP A 125 3.08 -1.36 4.34
CA ASP A 125 2.97 -2.51 5.23
C ASP A 125 2.38 -2.12 6.59
N THR A 126 2.05 -3.15 7.34
CA THR A 126 1.49 -3.10 8.68
C THR A 126 2.54 -3.64 9.64
N ASP A 127 2.84 -2.94 10.74
CA ASP A 127 3.82 -3.43 11.74
C ASP A 127 3.45 -4.82 12.30
N GLU A 128 2.17 -5.20 12.21
CA GLU A 128 1.67 -6.53 12.57
C GLU A 128 2.31 -7.68 11.77
N PHE A 129 2.81 -7.45 10.56
CA PHE A 129 3.41 -8.52 9.75
C PHE A 129 4.73 -9.00 10.36
N VAL A 130 5.55 -8.07 10.85
CA VAL A 130 6.80 -8.39 11.55
C VAL A 130 6.49 -9.06 12.88
N ALA A 131 5.55 -8.50 13.65
CA ALA A 131 5.17 -9.09 14.94
C ALA A 131 4.56 -10.49 14.78
N GLY A 132 3.75 -10.71 13.73
CA GLY A 132 3.19 -12.01 13.38
C GLY A 132 4.27 -13.01 12.96
N ALA A 133 5.18 -12.60 12.08
CA ALA A 133 6.30 -13.42 11.62
C ALA A 133 7.19 -13.87 12.80
N LEU A 134 7.54 -12.94 13.70
CA LEU A 134 8.31 -13.23 14.91
C LEU A 134 7.57 -14.21 15.83
N ARG A 135 6.27 -14.03 16.06
CA ARG A 135 5.45 -14.98 16.85
C ARG A 135 5.38 -16.36 16.21
N SER A 136 5.41 -16.44 14.88
CA SER A 136 5.46 -17.71 14.15
C SER A 136 6.86 -18.35 14.09
N GLY A 137 7.85 -17.77 14.78
CA GLY A 137 9.20 -18.33 14.86
C GLY A 137 10.14 -17.88 13.74
N ALA A 138 9.85 -16.76 13.07
CA ALA A 138 10.80 -16.18 12.12
C ALA A 138 12.12 -15.83 12.84
N ALA A 139 13.21 -16.44 12.38
CA ALA A 139 14.56 -16.26 12.93
C ALA A 139 15.31 -15.05 12.35
N GLY A 140 14.71 -14.35 11.37
CA GLY A 140 15.30 -13.17 10.74
C GLY A 140 14.34 -12.49 9.76
N PHE A 141 14.71 -11.29 9.32
CA PHE A 141 14.01 -10.52 8.30
C PHE A 141 15.00 -9.95 7.28
N VAL A 142 14.54 -9.75 6.05
CA VAL A 142 15.30 -9.09 4.98
C VAL A 142 14.60 -7.78 4.66
N LEU A 143 15.35 -6.68 4.63
CA LEU A 143 14.84 -5.39 4.23
C LEU A 143 14.96 -5.21 2.71
N LYS A 144 14.11 -4.36 2.15
CA LYS A 144 14.10 -4.14 0.68
C LYS A 144 15.40 -3.51 0.14
N ASP A 145 16.19 -2.90 1.02
CA ASP A 145 17.50 -2.32 0.68
C ASP A 145 18.68 -3.25 0.96
N THR A 146 18.40 -4.51 1.32
CA THR A 146 19.46 -5.49 1.47
C THR A 146 20.09 -5.74 0.11
N ASP A 147 21.41 -5.55 0.03
CA ASP A 147 22.21 -5.87 -1.15
C ASP A 147 21.90 -7.31 -1.62
N PRO A 148 21.70 -7.56 -2.94
CA PRO A 148 21.45 -8.90 -3.46
C PRO A 148 22.46 -9.98 -3.01
N GLU A 149 23.73 -9.62 -2.82
CA GLU A 149 24.73 -10.57 -2.31
C GLU A 149 24.47 -10.91 -0.84
N HIS A 150 24.09 -9.92 -0.04
CA HIS A 150 23.65 -10.13 1.33
C HIS A 150 22.36 -10.95 1.40
N LEU A 151 21.43 -10.80 0.46
CA LEU A 151 20.23 -11.63 0.40
C LEU A 151 20.60 -13.11 0.29
N ALA A 152 21.47 -13.45 -0.67
CA ALA A 152 21.90 -14.82 -0.89
C ALA A 152 22.64 -15.39 0.33
N HIS A 153 23.44 -14.55 1.00
CA HIS A 153 24.08 -14.92 2.26
C HIS A 153 23.05 -15.20 3.37
N LEU A 154 22.12 -14.28 3.63
CA LEU A 154 21.10 -14.41 4.67
C LEU A 154 20.20 -15.63 4.47
N VAL A 155 19.80 -15.93 3.23
CA VAL A 155 19.01 -17.12 2.90
C VAL A 155 19.78 -18.39 3.25
N ARG A 156 21.09 -18.45 2.93
CA ARG A 156 21.93 -19.61 3.26
C ARG A 156 22.15 -19.77 4.76
N THR A 157 22.38 -18.68 5.48
CA THR A 157 22.54 -18.69 6.95
C THR A 157 21.28 -19.20 7.64
N LEU A 158 20.10 -18.71 7.23
CA LEU A 158 18.82 -19.21 7.74
C LEU A 158 18.61 -20.70 7.43
N ALA A 159 18.96 -21.15 6.22
CA ALA A 159 18.87 -22.56 5.84
C ALA A 159 19.82 -23.47 6.68
N ALA A 160 20.90 -22.92 7.22
CA ALA A 160 21.85 -23.62 8.09
C ALA A 160 21.43 -23.65 9.58
N GLY A 161 20.29 -23.04 9.94
CA GLY A 161 19.76 -23.02 11.30
C GLY A 161 19.85 -21.68 12.03
N GLY A 162 20.32 -20.63 11.35
CA GLY A 162 20.51 -19.30 11.94
C GLY A 162 21.92 -19.09 12.49
#